data_AF-A0A537ZT88-F1
#
_entry.id   AF-A0A537ZT88-F1
#
_cell.length_a   1.000
_cell.length_b   1.000
_cell.length_c   1.000
_cell.angle_alpha   90.00
_cell.angle_beta   90.00
_cell.angle_gamma   90.00
#
_symmetry.space_group_name_H-M   'P 1'
#
loop_
_entity.id
_entity.type
_entity.pdbx_description
1 polymer ?
#
loop_
_entity_poly.entity_id
_entity_poly.type
_entity_poly.pdbx_seq_one_letter_code
_entity_poly.pdbx_strand_id
1 'polypeptide(L)' 'MANSPSRIDLLELDIDLRLADLWREAADITDWNLEVVAAFMRAAYGKGYCDALTEDSPGSLCHDHGYRIPGRRRARAAEA' A
#
# COMPACT_ATOMS: atom_id res chain seq x y z
N MET A 1 -12.26 -4.95 28.10
CA MET A 1 -12.96 -4.95 26.80
C MET A 1 -11.90 -4.66 25.76
N ALA A 2 -11.65 -5.57 24.82
CA ALA A 2 -10.80 -5.23 23.69
C ALA A 2 -11.52 -4.13 22.91
N ASN A 3 -10.86 -2.99 22.69
CA ASN A 3 -11.42 -1.95 21.84
C ASN A 3 -11.58 -2.55 20.43
N SER A 4 -12.74 -2.34 19.80
CA SER A 4 -12.90 -2.69 18.39
C SER A 4 -11.84 -1.94 17.56
N PRO A 5 -11.18 -2.60 16.59
CA PRO A 5 -10.17 -1.96 15.77
C PRO A 5 -10.78 -0.77 15.02
N SER A 6 -10.00 0.30 14.92
CA SER A 6 -10.35 1.49 14.16
C SER A 6 -10.20 1.24 12.65
N ARG A 7 -10.69 2.18 11.83
CA ARG A 7 -10.53 2.10 10.37
C ARG A 7 -9.07 2.11 9.92
N ILE A 8 -8.21 2.81 10.66
CA ILE A 8 -6.78 2.83 10.33
C ILE A 8 -6.14 1.49 10.66
N ASP A 9 -6.50 0.87 11.79
CA ASP A 9 -5.98 -0.46 12.16
C ASP A 9 -6.36 -1.53 11.12
N LEU A 10 -7.58 -1.46 10.59
CA LEU A 10 -8.05 -2.39 9.55
C LEU A 10 -7.35 -2.16 8.21
N LEU A 11 -7.10 -0.90 7.84
CA LEU A 11 -6.37 -0.56 6.62
C LEU A 11 -4.91 -1.02 6.71
N GLU A 12 -4.25 -0.78 7.84
CA GLU A 12 -2.88 -1.21 8.09
C GLU A 12 -2.76 -2.74 8.01
N LEU A 13 -3.70 -3.47 8.61
CA LEU A 13 -3.74 -4.93 8.53
C LEU A 13 -3.88 -5.44 7.08
N ASP A 14 -4.75 -4.84 6.27
CA ASP A 14 -4.93 -5.23 4.87
C ASP A 14 -3.66 -4.93 4.04
N ILE A 15 -2.99 -3.81 4.31
CA ILE A 15 -1.69 -3.49 3.71
C ILE A 15 -0.64 -4.53 4.13
N ASP A 16 -0.57 -4.90 5.41
CA ASP A 16 0.38 -5.90 5.91
C ASP A 16 0.17 -7.27 5.26
N LEU A 17 -1.09 -7.67 5.06
CA LEU A 17 -1.41 -8.90 4.33
C LEU A 17 -0.96 -8.84 2.87
N ARG A 18 -1.12 -7.69 2.19
CA ARG A 18 -0.62 -7.48 0.82
C ARG A 18 0.91 -7.46 0.73
N LEU A 19 1.59 -7.09 1.82
CA LEU A 19 3.04 -7.04 1.93
C LEU A 19 3.64 -8.27 2.64
N ALA A 20 2.86 -9.33 2.87
CA ALA A 20 3.29 -10.48 3.67
C ALA A 20 4.62 -11.11 3.20
N ASP A 21 4.84 -11.18 1.88
CA ASP A 21 6.10 -11.69 1.33
C ASP A 21 7.29 -10.76 1.62
N LEU A 22 7.09 -9.44 1.57
CA LEU A 22 8.11 -8.47 1.96
C LEU A 22 8.37 -8.54 3.46
N TRP A 23 7.33 -8.73 4.28
CA TRP A 23 7.48 -8.93 5.72
C TRP A 23 8.31 -10.17 6.04
N ARG A 24 8.08 -11.26 5.30
CA ARG A 24 8.88 -12.49 5.41
C ARG A 24 10.35 -12.22 5.09
N GLU A 25 10.64 -11.51 4.00
CA GLU A 25 12.01 -11.14 3.65
C GLU A 25 12.65 -10.21 4.68
N ALA A 26 11.90 -9.24 5.21
CA ALA A 26 12.37 -8.31 6.22
C ALA A 26 12.73 -9.02 7.54
N ALA A 27 12.02 -10.09 7.89
CA ALA A 27 12.30 -10.88 9.10
C ALA A 27 13.66 -11.59 9.06
N ASP A 28 14.18 -11.88 7.86
CA ASP A 28 15.49 -12.52 7.68
C ASP A 28 16.66 -11.51 7.67
N ILE A 29 16.38 -10.19 7.72
CA ILE A 29 17.39 -9.14 7.75
C ILE A 29 17.95 -8.96 9.17
N THR A 30 19.23 -9.29 9.34
CA THR A 30 19.93 -9.14 10.63
C THR A 30 20.64 -7.80 10.80
N ASP A 31 20.96 -7.11 9.71
CA ASP A 31 21.65 -5.82 9.71
C ASP A 31 20.88 -4.79 8.88
N TRP A 32 20.39 -3.75 9.55
CA TRP A 32 19.56 -2.72 8.96
C TRP A 32 20.39 -1.47 8.68
N ASN A 33 20.43 -1.08 7.41
CA ASN A 33 20.99 0.19 6.98
C ASN A 33 20.01 0.94 6.06
N LEU A 34 20.35 2.18 5.74
CA LEU A 34 19.47 3.06 4.95
C LEU A 34 19.20 2.51 3.53
N GLU A 35 20.16 1.79 2.94
CA GLU A 35 19.98 1.20 1.61
C GLU A 35 18.96 0.07 1.63
N VAL A 36 18.99 -0.77 2.66
CA VAL A 36 18.03 -1.86 2.88
C VAL A 36 16.64 -1.28 3.14
N VAL A 37 16.51 -0.30 4.03
CA VAL A 37 15.22 0.40 4.26
C VAL A 37 14.70 1.01 2.96
N ALA A 38 15.55 1.69 2.19
CA ALA A 38 15.16 2.29 0.92
C ALA A 38 14.75 1.25 -0.13
N ALA A 39 15.32 0.04 -0.10
CA ALA A 39 14.89 -1.07 -0.95
C ALA A 39 13.47 -1.54 -0.58
N PHE A 40 13.20 -1.78 0.70
CA PHE A 40 11.86 -2.18 1.17
C PHE A 40 10.80 -1.11 0.90
N MET A 41 11.10 0.17 1.12
CA MET A 41 10.16 1.25 0.79
C MET A 41 9.81 1.27 -0.70
N ARG A 42 10.81 1.12 -1.58
CA ARG A 42 10.58 1.06 -3.03
C ARG A 42 9.80 -0.18 -3.44
N ALA A 43 10.06 -1.33 -2.82
CA ALA A 43 9.34 -2.56 -3.07
C ALA A 43 7.88 -2.46 -2.63
N ALA A 44 7.59 -1.94 -1.43
CA ALA A 44 6.23 -1.72 -0.93
C ALA A 44 5.46 -0.71 -1.80
N TYR A 45 6.12 0.39 -2.19
CA TYR A 45 5.52 1.39 -3.08
C TYR A 45 5.24 0.83 -4.48
N GLY A 46 6.17 0.03 -5.02
CA GLY A 46 6.01 -0.67 -6.30
C GLY A 46 4.86 -1.68 -6.25
N LYS A 47 4.76 -2.47 -5.18
CA LYS A 47 3.64 -3.39 -4.94
C LYS A 47 2.32 -2.63 -4.91
N GLY A 48 2.25 -1.52 -4.18
CA GLY A 48 1.05 -0.68 -4.15
C GLY A 48 0.62 -0.15 -5.53
N TYR A 49 1.56 0.20 -6.41
CA TYR A 49 1.22 0.56 -7.79
C TYR A 49 0.68 -0.61 -8.60
N CYS A 50 1.34 -1.77 -8.52
CA CYS A 50 0.89 -2.98 -9.22
C CYS A 50 -0.51 -3.37 -8.74
N ASP A 51 -0.73 -3.40 -7.43
CA ASP A 51 -2.02 -3.71 -6.83
C ASP A 51 -3.08 -2.74 -7.37
N ALA A 52 -2.86 -1.43 -7.29
CA ALA A 52 -3.78 -0.41 -7.79
C ALA A 52 -4.09 -0.52 -9.30
N LEU A 53 -3.17 -1.05 -10.11
CA LEU A 53 -3.39 -1.31 -11.53
C LEU A 53 -4.21 -2.59 -11.78
N THR A 54 -4.27 -3.48 -10.79
CA THR A 54 -4.97 -4.77 -10.86
C THR A 54 -6.24 -4.83 -10.02
N GLU A 55 -6.56 -3.78 -9.25
CA GLU A 55 -7.81 -3.68 -8.49
C GLU A 55 -9.02 -3.67 -9.44
N ASP A 56 -10.11 -4.33 -9.01
CA ASP A 56 -11.37 -4.41 -9.77
C ASP A 56 -11.94 -3.03 -10.11
N SER A 57 -11.82 -2.09 -9.17
CA SER A 57 -12.16 -0.69 -9.37
C SER A 57 -11.08 0.23 -8.79
N PRO A 58 -10.84 1.43 -9.39
CA PRO A 58 -9.79 2.32 -8.92
C PRO A 58 -9.92 2.65 -7.43
N GLY A 59 -8.95 2.15 -6.65
CA GLY A 59 -8.82 2.43 -5.23
C GLY A 59 -9.82 1.67 -4.35
N SER A 60 -10.18 0.47 -4.76
CA SER A 60 -11.08 -0.41 -4.00
C SER A 60 -10.62 -0.54 -2.54
N LEU A 61 -9.31 -0.73 -2.30
CA LEU A 61 -8.74 -0.77 -0.94
C LEU A 61 -9.17 0.42 -0.08
N CYS A 62 -8.96 1.65 -0.55
CA CYS A 62 -9.30 2.83 0.22
C CYS A 62 -10.82 2.94 0.46
N HIS A 63 -11.62 2.57 -0.53
CA HIS A 63 -13.08 2.60 -0.43
C HIS A 63 -13.62 1.56 0.57
N ASP A 64 -13.06 0.36 0.60
CA ASP A 64 -13.44 -0.72 1.51
C ASP A 64 -13.22 -0.33 2.98
N HIS A 65 -12.21 0.50 3.25
CA HIS A 65 -11.93 1.06 4.58
C HIS A 65 -12.61 2.42 4.84
N GLY A 66 -13.46 2.90 3.92
CA GLY A 66 -14.27 4.11 4.07
C GLY A 66 -13.50 5.42 3.86
N TYR A 67 -12.37 5.39 3.17
CA TYR A 67 -11.60 6.56 2.78
C TYR A 67 -12.09 7.13 1.43
N ARG A 68 -11.98 8.46 1.29
CA ARG A 68 -12.25 9.15 0.02
C ARG A 68 -10.97 9.20 -0.79
N ILE A 69 -11.08 8.81 -2.06
CA ILE A 69 -9.97 8.88 -3.00
C ILE A 69 -10.02 10.22 -3.74
N PRO A 70 -8.90 10.94 -3.82
CA PRO A 70 -8.81 12.13 -4.63
C PRO A 70 -9.18 11.82 -6.09
N GLY A 71 -10.03 12.65 -6.69
CA GLY A 71 -10.36 12.50 -8.10
C GLY A 71 -9.10 12.60 -8.97
N ARG A 72 -9.02 11.78 -10.02
CA ARG A 72 -7.91 11.82 -10.97
C ARG A 72 -7.83 13.23 -11.57
N ARG A 73 -6.69 13.90 -11.39
CA ARG A 73 -6.43 15.17 -12.09
C ARG A 73 -6.47 14.86 -13.59
N ARG A 74 -7.42 15.45 -14.33
CA ARG A 74 -7.46 15.30 -15.79
C ARG A 74 -6.08 15.66 -16.32
N ALA A 75 -5.42 14.72 -16.98
CA ALA A 75 -4.23 15.04 -17.74
C ALA A 75 -4.63 16.15 -18.73
N ARG A 76 -3.85 17.23 -18.81
CA ARG A 76 -3.95 18.11 -19.99
C ARG A 76 -3.82 17.18 -21.19
N ALA A 77 -4.79 17.24 -22.11
CA ALA A 77 -4.71 16.48 -23.34
C ALA A 77 -3.31 16.68 -23.91
N ALA A 78 -2.58 15.59 -24.12
CA ALA A 78 -1.30 15.66 -24.80
C ALA A 78 -1.58 16.34 -26.14
N GLU A 79 -1.02 17.53 -26.33
CA GLU A 79 -1.03 18.19 -27.63
C GLU A 79 -0.35 17.22 -28.61
N ALA A 80 -1.14 16.78 -29.61
CA ALA A 80 -0.70 15.91 -30.68
C ALA A 80 0.09 16.70 -31.73
#